data_AF-A0A524D5Y6-F1
#
_entry.id   AF-A0A524D5Y6-F1
#
_cell.length_a   1.000
_cell.length_b   1.000
_cell.length_c   1.000
_cell.angle_alpha   90.00
_cell.angle_beta   90.00
_cell.angle_gamma   90.00
#
_symmetry.space_group_name_H-M   'P 1'
#
loop_
_entity.id
_entity.type
_entity.pdbx_description
1 polymer ?
#
loop_
_entity_poly.entity_id
_entity_poly.type
_entity_poly.pdbx_seq_one_letter_code
_entity_poly.pdbx_strand_id
1 'polypeptide(L)'
;MNKTKKGQSVGAPEPEFTIDIFTIGFMIIGGVCSWINMLVILNSMQIIAYLSIIFTTIIPGVIIAYKNRYWGYGYMIGFALAGIPFSFLEPPYGDLFIGWYTFFTALFIFIILWLIFWKAWRSLSGIKKID
;
A
#
# COMPACT_ATOMS: atom_id res chain seq x y z
N MET A 1 -46.88 -14.86 3.63
CA MET A 1 -45.46 -15.24 3.49
C MET A 1 -44.73 -14.10 2.78
N ASN A 2 -44.08 -13.22 3.54
CA ASN A 2 -43.49 -11.98 3.03
C ASN A 2 -42.18 -12.29 2.31
N LYS A 3 -42.11 -12.04 1.00
CA LYS A 3 -40.89 -12.15 0.20
C LYS A 3 -39.91 -11.06 0.66
N THR A 4 -38.87 -11.44 1.39
CA THR A 4 -37.74 -10.56 1.70
C THR A 4 -37.09 -10.12 0.40
N LYS A 5 -37.17 -8.81 0.10
CA LYS A 5 -36.47 -8.19 -1.03
C LYS A 5 -34.97 -8.47 -0.86
N LYS A 6 -34.41 -9.33 -1.72
CA LYS A 6 -32.96 -9.53 -1.83
C LYS A 6 -32.32 -8.22 -2.29
N GLY A 7 -31.80 -7.45 -1.34
CA GLY A 7 -31.01 -6.26 -1.62
C GLY A 7 -29.78 -6.64 -2.45
N GLN A 8 -29.70 -6.04 -3.63
CA GLN A 8 -28.58 -6.08 -4.57
C GLN A 8 -27.32 -5.56 -3.85
N SER A 9 -26.27 -6.39 -3.75
CA SER A 9 -24.99 -6.02 -3.12
C SER A 9 -24.12 -5.12 -4.00
N VAL A 10 -24.54 -4.89 -5.25
CA VAL A 10 -23.85 -4.01 -6.19
C VAL A 10 -24.26 -2.56 -5.88
N GLY A 11 -23.38 -1.80 -5.24
CA GLY A 11 -23.60 -0.40 -4.92
C GLY A 11 -23.99 -0.09 -3.47
N ALA A 12 -23.81 -1.04 -2.53
CA ALA A 12 -23.81 -0.66 -1.12
C ALA A 12 -22.69 0.36 -0.89
N PRO A 13 -22.97 1.54 -0.28
CA PRO A 13 -21.93 2.50 0.03
C PRO A 13 -20.95 1.82 0.97
N GLU A 14 -19.77 1.50 0.46
CA GLU A 14 -18.67 1.10 1.32
C GLU A 14 -18.36 2.28 2.25
N PRO A 15 -17.97 2.03 3.51
CA PRO A 15 -17.50 3.10 4.37
C PRO A 15 -16.43 3.89 3.60
N GLU A 16 -16.60 5.21 3.55
CA GLU A 16 -15.63 6.11 2.94
C GLU A 16 -14.23 5.82 3.49
N PHE A 17 -13.18 6.21 2.77
CA PHE A 17 -11.81 6.06 3.27
C PHE A 17 -11.66 6.82 4.60
N THR A 18 -11.81 6.12 5.73
CA THR A 18 -11.67 6.69 7.05
C THR A 18 -10.21 6.62 7.43
N ILE A 19 -9.54 7.77 7.41
CA ILE A 19 -8.19 7.89 7.98
C ILE A 19 -8.34 7.76 9.49
N ASP A 20 -8.12 6.54 10.01
CA ASP A 20 -8.03 6.29 11.44
C ASP A 20 -6.59 6.49 11.95
N ILE A 21 -6.44 6.59 13.26
CA ILE A 21 -5.12 6.80 13.89
C ILE A 21 -4.14 5.66 13.54
N PHE A 22 -4.66 4.45 13.34
CA PHE A 22 -3.87 3.29 12.95
C PHE A 22 -3.39 3.39 11.50
N THR A 23 -4.18 3.93 10.58
CA THR A 23 -3.78 4.20 9.19
C THR A 23 -2.60 5.17 9.16
N ILE A 24 -2.63 6.20 9.99
CA ILE A 24 -1.50 7.13 10.17
C ILE A 24 -0.30 6.40 10.78
N GLY A 25 -0.52 5.57 11.81
CA GLY A 25 0.54 4.75 12.41
C GLY A 25 1.24 3.83 11.40
N PHE A 26 0.47 3.13 10.56
CA PHE A 26 1.00 2.29 9.50
C PHE A 26 1.67 3.09 8.39
N MET A 27 1.22 4.32 8.11
CA MET A 27 1.89 5.24 7.20
C MET A 27 3.29 5.62 7.69
N ILE A 28 3.44 5.92 8.98
CA ILE A 28 4.76 6.18 9.58
C ILE A 28 5.64 4.93 9.48
N ILE A 29 5.11 3.75 9.83
CA ILE A 29 5.85 2.48 9.73
C ILE A 29 6.30 2.23 8.28
N GLY A 30 5.42 2.44 7.31
CA GLY A 30 5.74 2.31 5.88
C GLY A 30 6.86 3.25 5.45
N GLY A 31 6.81 4.51 5.91
CA GLY A 31 7.86 5.48 5.64
C GLY A 31 9.22 5.08 6.22
N VAL A 32 9.25 4.60 7.46
CA VAL A 32 10.49 4.10 8.11
C VAL A 32 11.03 2.87 7.38
N CYS A 33 10.18 1.91 7.02
CA CYS A 33 10.58 0.73 6.25
C CYS A 33 11.18 1.11 4.90
N SER A 34 10.56 2.05 4.18
CA SER A 34 11.06 2.57 2.91
C SER A 34 12.41 3.26 3.07
N TRP A 35 12.55 4.09 4.10
CA TRP A 35 13.81 4.78 4.38
C TRP A 35 14.97 3.81 4.62
N ILE A 36 14.74 2.81 5.48
CA ILE A 36 15.73 1.75 5.74
C ILE A 36 16.04 0.99 4.45
N ASN A 37 15.03 0.70 3.63
CA ASN A 37 15.22 0.00 2.36
C ASN A 37 16.11 0.79 1.38
N MET A 38 15.84 2.09 1.23
CA MET A 38 16.65 2.97 0.38
C MET A 38 18.09 3.12 0.90
N LEU A 39 18.30 3.15 2.21
CA LEU A 39 19.66 3.10 2.79
C LEU A 39 20.39 1.79 2.45
N VAL A 40 19.69 0.65 2.45
CA VAL A 40 20.27 -0.64 2.03
C VAL A 40 20.64 -0.62 0.54
N ILE A 41 19.78 -0.03 -0.30
CA ILE A 41 20.06 0.13 -1.74
C ILE A 41 21.29 1.00 -1.95
N LEU A 42 21.34 2.15 -1.28
CA LEU A 42 22.45 3.11 -1.34
C LEU A 42 23.79 2.45 -0.96
N ASN A 43 23.80 1.64 0.09
CA ASN A 43 25.04 1.00 0.57
C ASN A 43 25.47 -0.20 -0.27
N SER A 44 24.53 -0.93 -0.88
CA SER A 44 24.86 -2.14 -1.64
C SER A 44 25.13 -1.87 -3.12
N MET A 45 24.53 -0.83 -3.71
CA MET A 45 24.62 -0.47 -5.14
C MET A 45 24.37 -1.63 -6.12
N GLN A 46 23.71 -2.69 -5.66
CA GLN A 46 23.40 -3.87 -6.46
C GLN A 46 22.00 -3.76 -7.03
N ILE A 47 21.84 -4.19 -8.29
CA ILE A 47 20.53 -4.26 -8.97
C ILE A 47 19.52 -5.08 -8.13
N ILE A 48 19.99 -6.13 -7.45
CA ILE A 48 19.17 -6.99 -6.60
C ILE A 48 18.55 -6.21 -5.43
N ALA A 49 19.23 -5.17 -4.93
CA ALA A 49 18.71 -4.36 -3.83
C ALA A 49 17.44 -3.59 -4.25
N TYR A 50 17.30 -3.21 -5.52
CA TYR A 50 16.08 -2.56 -6.01
C TYR A 50 14.86 -3.50 -6.01
N LEU A 51 15.06 -4.82 -6.18
CA LEU A 51 13.97 -5.80 -6.02
C LEU A 51 13.44 -5.84 -4.58
N SER A 52 14.25 -5.44 -3.59
CA SER A 52 13.81 -5.44 -2.20
C SER A 52 12.70 -4.43 -1.94
N ILE A 53 12.55 -3.37 -2.75
CA ILE A 53 11.40 -2.44 -2.71
C ILE A 53 10.09 -3.22 -2.91
N ILE A 54 10.07 -4.14 -3.86
CA ILE A 54 8.89 -4.93 -4.21
C ILE A 54 8.49 -5.80 -3.01
N PHE A 55 9.45 -6.54 -2.43
CA PHE A 55 9.18 -7.44 -1.32
C PHE A 55 8.81 -6.70 -0.04
N THR A 56 9.51 -5.61 0.27
CA THR A 56 9.26 -4.78 1.46
C THR A 56 7.97 -3.98 1.34
N THR A 57 7.49 -3.68 0.13
CA THR A 57 6.18 -3.04 -0.06
C THR A 57 5.04 -4.07 -0.03
N ILE A 58 5.13 -5.12 -0.85
CA ILE A 58 4.02 -6.06 -1.09
C ILE A 58 3.76 -6.96 0.12
N ILE A 59 4.78 -7.61 0.67
CA ILE A 59 4.56 -8.63 1.71
C ILE A 59 3.95 -7.99 2.96
N PRO A 60 4.54 -6.94 3.56
CA PRO A 60 3.93 -6.29 4.72
C PRO A 60 2.60 -5.62 4.34
N GLY A 61 2.54 -4.95 3.19
CA GLY A 61 1.32 -4.27 2.72
C GLY A 61 0.12 -5.21 2.62
N VAL A 62 0.30 -6.41 2.05
CA VAL A 62 -0.76 -7.42 1.93
C VAL A 62 -1.12 -8.03 3.28
N ILE A 63 -0.14 -8.34 4.13
CA ILE A 63 -0.39 -8.90 5.49
C ILE A 63 -1.21 -7.92 6.33
N ILE A 64 -0.87 -6.63 6.28
CA ILE A 64 -1.59 -5.57 7.01
C ILE A 64 -2.98 -5.38 6.38
N ALA A 65 -3.07 -5.32 5.04
CA ALA A 65 -4.33 -5.15 4.32
C ALA A 65 -5.34 -6.28 4.60
N TYR A 66 -4.85 -7.51 4.83
CA TYR A 66 -5.70 -8.65 5.20
C TYR A 66 -6.43 -8.43 6.54
N LYS A 67 -5.78 -7.76 7.51
CA LYS A 67 -6.44 -7.36 8.76
C LYS A 67 -7.33 -6.15 8.58
N ASN A 68 -6.82 -5.12 7.92
CA ASN A 68 -7.56 -3.91 7.58
C ASN A 68 -6.96 -3.24 6.34
N ARG A 69 -7.77 -3.12 5.29
CA ARG A 69 -7.35 -2.55 4.01
C ARG A 69 -6.79 -1.14 4.13
N TYR A 70 -7.39 -0.30 4.98
CA TYR A 70 -6.98 1.10 5.14
C TYR A 70 -5.60 1.20 5.78
N TRP A 71 -5.28 0.30 6.70
CA TRP A 71 -3.95 0.20 7.30
C TRP A 71 -2.91 -0.23 6.27
N GLY A 72 -3.25 -1.18 5.41
CA GLY A 72 -2.38 -1.59 4.29
C GLY A 72 -2.16 -0.45 3.29
N TYR A 73 -3.21 0.33 3.00
CA TYR A 73 -3.10 1.54 2.18
C TYR A 73 -2.22 2.58 2.85
N GLY A 74 -2.40 2.84 4.15
CA GLY A 74 -1.54 3.72 4.94
C GLY A 74 -0.07 3.33 4.82
N TYR A 75 0.25 2.04 5.04
CA TYR A 75 1.60 1.50 4.90
C TYR A 75 2.19 1.76 3.50
N MET A 76 1.48 1.39 2.43
CA MET A 76 1.98 1.54 1.07
C MET A 76 2.13 3.02 0.65
N ILE A 77 1.21 3.89 1.08
CA ILE A 77 1.31 5.34 0.84
C ILE A 77 2.52 5.92 1.57
N GLY A 78 2.70 5.57 2.85
CA GLY A 78 3.87 6.01 3.62
C GLY A 78 5.18 5.53 3.02
N PHE A 79 5.21 4.28 2.54
CA PHE A 79 6.35 3.70 1.86
C PHE A 79 6.71 4.49 0.59
N ALA A 80 5.73 4.78 -0.26
CA ALA A 80 5.94 5.54 -1.48
C ALA A 80 6.40 6.98 -1.17
N LEU A 81 5.68 7.66 -0.27
CA LEU A 81 5.94 9.07 0.05
C LEU A 81 7.32 9.30 0.65
N ALA A 82 7.91 8.33 1.34
CA ALA A 82 9.28 8.44 1.87
C ALA A 82 10.35 8.58 0.77
N GLY A 83 10.08 8.14 -0.46
CA GLY A 83 11.00 8.31 -1.58
C GLY A 83 11.23 9.79 -1.94
N ILE A 84 10.22 10.64 -1.80
CA ILE A 84 10.29 12.08 -2.09
C ILE A 84 11.30 12.79 -1.18
N PRO A 85 11.18 12.76 0.16
CA PRO A 85 12.17 13.38 1.04
C PRO A 85 13.55 12.74 0.90
N PHE A 86 13.65 11.42 0.68
CA PHE A 86 14.95 10.77 0.43
C PHE A 86 15.64 11.34 -0.83
N SER A 87 14.89 11.66 -1.88
CA SER A 87 15.45 12.30 -3.09
C SER A 87 16.14 13.65 -2.85
N PHE A 88 15.91 14.30 -1.72
CA PHE A 88 16.44 15.65 -1.43
C PHE A 88 17.19 15.76 -0.10
N LEU A 89 16.98 14.85 0.85
CA LEU A 89 17.51 14.97 2.22
C LEU A 89 18.66 14.01 2.52
N GLU A 90 18.67 12.80 1.93
CA GLU A 90 19.62 11.74 2.30
C GLU A 90 20.12 10.99 1.04
N PRO A 91 21.44 10.75 0.88
CA PRO A 91 22.60 11.26 1.65
C PRO A 91 22.71 12.80 1.51
N PRO A 92 23.76 13.54 1.96
CA PRO A 92 23.72 15.01 2.17
C PRO A 92 23.21 15.94 1.05
N TYR A 93 22.96 15.41 -0.15
CA TYR A 93 22.38 16.12 -1.31
C TYR A 93 21.18 15.37 -1.95
N GLY A 94 20.63 14.36 -1.27
CA GLY A 94 19.65 13.42 -1.77
C GLY A 94 20.21 12.45 -2.82
N ASP A 95 19.53 11.33 -2.99
CA ASP A 95 19.69 10.48 -4.19
C ASP A 95 18.40 10.53 -5.01
N LEU A 96 18.42 11.37 -6.06
CA LEU A 96 17.29 11.55 -6.97
C LEU A 96 16.86 10.22 -7.60
N PHE A 97 17.81 9.36 -7.97
CA PHE A 97 17.47 8.12 -8.64
C PHE A 97 16.79 7.15 -7.68
N ILE A 98 17.41 6.88 -6.53
CA ILE A 98 16.89 5.93 -5.54
C ILE A 98 15.53 6.40 -5.01
N GLY A 99 15.41 7.67 -4.63
CA GLY A 99 14.18 8.19 -4.04
C GLY A 99 13.01 8.21 -5.03
N TRP A 100 13.21 8.70 -6.26
CA TRP A 100 12.15 8.71 -7.28
C TRP A 100 11.81 7.31 -7.77
N TYR A 101 12.82 6.44 -7.96
CA TYR A 101 12.58 5.04 -8.32
C TYR A 101 11.72 4.34 -7.26
N THR A 102 12.02 4.56 -5.98
CA THR A 102 11.24 4.00 -4.86
C THR A 102 9.82 4.55 -4.86
N PHE A 103 9.65 5.87 -5.02
CA PHE A 103 8.32 6.50 -5.09
C PHE A 103 7.47 5.92 -6.22
N PHE A 104 7.98 5.91 -7.46
CA PHE A 104 7.23 5.42 -8.61
C PHE A 104 6.95 3.92 -8.54
N THR A 105 7.92 3.12 -8.10
CA THR A 105 7.75 1.67 -7.96
C THR A 105 6.70 1.35 -6.90
N ALA A 106 6.78 1.97 -5.72
CA ALA A 106 5.82 1.75 -4.65
C ALA A 106 4.42 2.28 -5.02
N LEU A 107 4.33 3.43 -5.67
CA LEU A 107 3.05 3.98 -6.16
C LEU A 107 2.42 3.06 -7.23
N PHE A 108 3.22 2.53 -8.15
CA PHE A 108 2.76 1.60 -9.17
C PHE A 108 2.24 0.30 -8.53
N ILE A 109 2.98 -0.26 -7.57
CA ILE A 109 2.55 -1.43 -6.79
C ILE A 109 1.25 -1.13 -6.04
N PHE A 110 1.15 0.03 -5.40
CA PHE A 110 -0.06 0.45 -4.70
C PHE A 110 -1.26 0.51 -5.63
N ILE A 111 -1.12 1.11 -6.82
CA ILE A 111 -2.19 1.19 -7.82
C ILE A 111 -2.60 -0.21 -8.29
N ILE A 112 -1.64 -1.10 -8.60
CA ILE A 112 -1.95 -2.48 -9.02
C ILE A 112 -2.70 -3.22 -7.92
N LEU A 113 -2.19 -3.20 -6.68
CA LEU A 113 -2.84 -3.87 -5.55
C LEU A 113 -4.21 -3.26 -5.30
N TRP A 114 -4.34 -1.94 -5.35
CA TRP A 114 -5.62 -1.27 -5.20
C TRP A 114 -6.62 -1.69 -6.28
N LEU A 115 -6.22 -1.79 -7.56
CA LEU A 115 -7.07 -2.29 -8.64
C LEU A 115 -7.47 -3.75 -8.44
N ILE A 116 -6.52 -4.62 -8.05
CA ILE A 116 -6.78 -6.03 -7.77
C ILE A 116 -7.74 -6.16 -6.60
N PHE A 117 -7.49 -5.49 -5.47
CA PHE A 117 -8.35 -5.56 -4.29
C PHE A 117 -9.70 -4.90 -4.55
N TRP A 118 -9.78 -3.80 -5.29
CA TRP A 118 -11.07 -3.19 -5.64
C TRP A 118 -11.88 -4.09 -6.56
N LYS A 119 -11.27 -4.77 -7.53
CA LYS A 119 -12.00 -5.69 -8.43
C LYS A 119 -12.32 -7.04 -7.75
N ALA A 120 -11.36 -7.63 -7.04
CA ALA A 120 -11.49 -8.93 -6.40
C ALA A 120 -12.39 -8.89 -5.15
N TRP A 121 -12.35 -7.83 -4.35
CA TRP A 121 -13.19 -7.70 -3.15
C TRP A 121 -14.65 -7.36 -3.49
N ARG A 122 -14.89 -6.58 -4.55
CA ARG A 122 -16.25 -6.42 -5.14
C ARG A 122 -16.83 -7.76 -5.60
N SER A 123 -15.99 -8.64 -6.14
CA SER A 123 -16.39 -9.99 -6.52
C SER A 123 -16.72 -10.86 -5.29
N LEU A 124 -15.87 -10.87 -4.27
CA LEU A 124 -16.04 -11.69 -3.06
C LEU A 124 -17.23 -11.23 -2.18
N SER A 125 -17.45 -9.92 -2.05
CA SER A 125 -18.63 -9.37 -1.36
C SER A 125 -19.94 -9.68 -2.10
N GLY A 126 -19.88 -9.86 -3.42
CA GLY A 126 -21.00 -10.38 -4.22
C GLY A 126 -21.36 -11.84 -3.92
N ILE A 127 -20.38 -12.65 -3.50
CA ILE A 127 -20.57 -14.09 -3.21
C ILE A 127 -21.14 -14.32 -1.80
N LYS A 128 -21.00 -13.36 -0.86
CA LYS A 128 -21.38 -13.53 0.55
C LYS A 128 -22.89 -13.41 0.84
N LYS A 129 -23.74 -13.96 -0.03
CA LYS A 129 -25.20 -14.11 0.19
C LYS A 129 -25.76 -15.34 -0.55
N ILE A 130 -25.32 -16.54 -0.16
CA ILE A 130 -26.09 -17.77 -0.32
C ILE A 130 -25.86 -18.60 0.94
N ASP A 131 -26.45 -18.18 2.05
CA ASP A 131 -26.86 -19.03 3.18
C ASP A 131 -28.20 -18.48 3.69
#